data_AF-S4P4G7-F1
#
_entry.id   AF-S4P4G7-F1
#
_cell.length_a   1.000
_cell.length_b   1.000
_cell.length_c   1.000
_cell.angle_alpha   90.00
_cell.angle_beta   90.00
_cell.angle_gamma   90.00
#
_symmetry.space_group_name_H-M   'P 1'
#
loop_
_entity.id
_entity.type
_entity.pdbx_description
1 polymer ?
#
loop_
_entity_poly.entity_id
_entity_poly.type
_entity_poly.pdbx_seq_one_letter_code
_entity_poly.pdbx_strand_id
1 'polypeptide(L)'
;PKEAFSGEVLAYKVRSQDGHRLPSWLAVDTKHGLVSGVPQKQDVGAHAFTVIAHGRTHGLTATDSFTVEVKRADEKPQSKYGTCLRNENRLQLVILIDGAFHRISHRQRIRALMELAHFMALDGDEFWMEPYKLESAQSHMVLMSGPGTTKRRRSEATTAIYLNVG
;
A
#
# COMPACT_ATOMS: atom_id res chain seq x y z
N PRO A 1 -8.22 -14.54 -0.75
CA PRO A 1 -9.42 -15.41 -0.76
C PRO A 1 -9.53 -16.36 -1.98
N LYS A 2 -8.48 -16.61 -2.77
CA LYS A 2 -8.55 -17.62 -3.85
C LYS A 2 -8.88 -19.02 -3.30
N GLU A 3 -8.43 -19.30 -2.09
CA GLU A 3 -8.67 -20.55 -1.38
C GLU A 3 -10.08 -20.63 -0.76
N ALA A 4 -10.80 -19.51 -0.65
CA ALA A 4 -12.15 -19.49 -0.10
C ALA A 4 -13.21 -20.02 -1.09
N PHE A 5 -12.85 -20.15 -2.37
CA PHE A 5 -13.76 -20.57 -3.43
C PHE A 5 -13.15 -21.73 -4.22
N SER A 6 -13.97 -22.72 -4.57
CA SER A 6 -13.57 -23.84 -5.40
C SER A 6 -14.18 -23.74 -6.80
N GLY A 7 -13.52 -24.36 -7.78
CA GLY A 7 -13.92 -24.32 -9.18
C GLY A 7 -13.36 -23.12 -9.95
N GLU A 8 -13.83 -22.95 -11.18
CA GLU A 8 -13.37 -21.88 -12.08
C GLU A 8 -14.08 -20.55 -11.73
N VAL A 9 -13.31 -19.60 -11.17
CA VAL A 9 -13.78 -18.24 -10.89
C VAL A 9 -13.32 -17.30 -12.01
N LEU A 10 -14.26 -16.61 -12.64
CA LEU A 10 -14.00 -15.66 -13.73
C LEU A 10 -13.81 -14.23 -13.24
N ALA A 11 -14.52 -13.85 -12.19
CA ALA A 11 -14.45 -12.51 -11.63
C ALA A 11 -14.83 -12.49 -10.16
N TYR A 12 -14.23 -11.53 -9.44
CA TYR A 12 -14.52 -11.20 -8.06
C TYR A 12 -15.20 -9.84 -7.99
N LYS A 13 -16.19 -9.73 -7.12
CA LYS A 13 -16.82 -8.46 -6.75
C LYS A 13 -16.72 -8.29 -5.24
N VAL A 14 -16.14 -7.17 -4.80
CA VAL A 14 -15.96 -6.88 -3.37
C VAL A 14 -16.83 -5.69 -2.98
N ARG A 15 -17.45 -5.78 -1.81
CA ARG A 15 -18.33 -4.75 -1.26
C ARG A 15 -18.03 -4.56 0.22
N SER A 16 -18.15 -3.34 0.73
CA SER A 16 -18.15 -3.11 2.18
C SER A 16 -19.46 -3.67 2.77
N GLN A 17 -19.38 -4.29 3.95
CA GLN A 17 -20.57 -4.82 4.63
C GLN A 17 -21.52 -3.73 5.11
N ASP A 18 -21.01 -2.53 5.35
CA ASP A 18 -21.81 -1.38 5.79
C ASP A 18 -22.67 -0.78 4.66
N GLY A 19 -22.70 -1.42 3.48
CA GLY A 19 -23.45 -0.98 2.30
C GLY A 19 -22.85 0.23 1.58
N HIS A 20 -21.78 0.81 2.13
CA HIS A 20 -21.07 1.94 1.54
C HIS A 20 -20.14 1.54 0.39
N ARG A 21 -19.61 2.56 -0.30
CA ARG A 21 -18.54 2.37 -1.31
C ARG A 21 -17.31 1.77 -0.63
N LEU A 22 -16.46 1.09 -1.41
CA LEU A 22 -15.18 0.60 -0.91
C LEU A 22 -14.38 1.77 -0.29
N PRO A 23 -13.68 1.54 0.84
CA PRO A 23 -12.89 2.56 1.48
C PRO A 23 -11.89 3.19 0.52
N SER A 24 -11.71 4.50 0.66
CA SER A 24 -10.90 5.29 -0.25
C SER A 24 -9.40 5.00 -0.18
N TRP A 25 -8.96 4.01 0.58
CA TRP A 25 -7.58 3.54 0.68
C TRP A 25 -7.33 2.19 0.01
N LEU A 26 -8.39 1.50 -0.43
CA LEU A 26 -8.36 0.12 -0.91
C LEU A 26 -8.73 0.05 -2.41
N ALA A 27 -8.07 -0.83 -3.13
CA ALA A 27 -8.36 -1.19 -4.51
C ALA A 27 -8.48 -2.71 -4.66
N VAL A 28 -9.32 -3.13 -5.62
CA VAL A 28 -9.58 -4.54 -5.90
C VAL A 28 -9.36 -4.80 -7.38
N ASP A 29 -8.46 -5.74 -7.67
CA ASP A 29 -8.37 -6.38 -8.98
C ASP A 29 -9.44 -7.47 -9.05
N THR A 30 -10.52 -7.18 -9.76
CA THR A 30 -11.65 -8.09 -9.91
C THR A 30 -11.32 -9.33 -10.73
N LYS A 31 -10.25 -9.32 -11.54
CA LYS A 31 -9.88 -10.49 -12.36
C LYS A 31 -9.03 -11.45 -11.54
N HIS A 32 -8.05 -10.93 -10.82
CA HIS A 32 -7.09 -11.75 -10.10
C HIS A 32 -7.46 -11.98 -8.63
N GLY A 33 -8.45 -11.26 -8.11
CA GLY A 33 -8.86 -11.33 -6.71
C GLY A 33 -7.83 -10.70 -5.76
N LEU A 34 -7.02 -9.75 -6.26
CA LEU A 34 -6.01 -9.06 -5.47
C LEU A 34 -6.66 -7.84 -4.79
N VAL A 35 -6.54 -7.77 -3.47
CA VAL A 35 -6.90 -6.60 -2.67
C VAL A 35 -5.63 -5.89 -2.28
N SER A 36 -5.51 -4.61 -2.62
CA SER A 36 -4.35 -3.77 -2.32
C SER A 36 -4.80 -2.47 -1.66
N GLY A 37 -3.95 -1.86 -0.85
CA GLY A 37 -4.32 -0.62 -0.19
C GLY A 37 -3.17 0.12 0.44
N VAL A 38 -3.32 1.44 0.55
CA VAL A 38 -2.40 2.33 1.29
C VAL A 38 -3.25 3.20 2.22
N PRO A 39 -3.52 2.73 3.46
CA PRO A 39 -4.35 3.42 4.43
C PRO A 39 -3.70 4.68 4.98
N GLN A 40 -4.52 5.53 5.57
CA GLN A 40 -4.13 6.74 6.29
C GLN A 40 -4.49 6.62 7.76
N LYS A 41 -4.05 7.60 8.57
CA LYS A 41 -4.31 7.60 10.02
C LYS A 41 -5.81 7.56 10.35
N GLN A 42 -6.66 8.17 9.52
CA GLN A 42 -8.11 8.14 9.72
C GLN A 42 -8.78 6.82 9.34
N ASP A 43 -8.06 5.93 8.64
CA ASP A 43 -8.57 4.63 8.22
C ASP A 43 -8.33 3.53 9.27
N VAL A 44 -7.73 3.86 10.43
CA VAL A 44 -7.48 2.93 11.53
C VAL A 44 -8.79 2.33 12.05
N GLY A 45 -8.82 1.01 12.19
CA GLY A 45 -10.00 0.26 12.62
C GLY A 45 -10.23 -1.02 11.82
N ALA A 46 -11.28 -1.75 12.16
CA ALA A 46 -11.70 -2.94 11.44
C ALA A 46 -12.65 -2.57 10.29
N HIS A 47 -12.40 -3.15 9.11
CA HIS A 47 -13.21 -2.96 7.90
C HIS A 47 -13.67 -4.32 7.40
N ALA A 48 -14.98 -4.57 7.44
CA ALA A 48 -15.55 -5.84 7.00
C ALA A 48 -16.01 -5.78 5.53
N PHE A 49 -15.67 -6.82 4.78
CA PHE A 49 -15.92 -6.91 3.35
C PHE A 49 -16.59 -8.23 2.99
N THR A 50 -17.45 -8.18 1.98
CA THR A 50 -18.03 -9.35 1.33
C THR A 50 -17.44 -9.49 -0.07
N VAL A 51 -16.95 -10.68 -0.39
CA VAL A 51 -16.46 -11.08 -1.71
C VAL A 51 -17.50 -12.00 -2.35
N ILE A 52 -17.84 -11.69 -3.60
CA ILE A 52 -18.69 -12.52 -4.44
C ILE A 52 -17.82 -13.02 -5.59
N ALA A 53 -17.63 -14.32 -5.68
CA ALA A 53 -16.98 -15.00 -6.80
C ALA A 53 -18.04 -15.38 -7.85
N HIS A 54 -17.81 -15.00 -9.10
CA HIS A 54 -18.66 -15.34 -10.24
C HIS A 54 -18.01 -16.47 -11.04
N GLY A 55 -18.73 -17.58 -11.18
CA GLY A 55 -18.30 -18.73 -11.97
C GLY A 55 -18.66 -18.62 -13.45
N ARG A 56 -18.34 -19.67 -14.22
CA ARG A 56 -18.59 -19.72 -15.67
C ARG A 56 -20.07 -19.83 -16.04
N THR A 57 -20.85 -20.57 -15.26
CA THR A 57 -22.29 -20.69 -15.48
C THR A 57 -22.99 -19.41 -15.06
N HIS A 58 -23.87 -18.88 -15.92
CA HIS A 58 -24.60 -17.66 -15.62
C HIS A 58 -25.40 -17.79 -14.31
N GLY A 59 -25.22 -16.84 -13.40
CA GLY A 59 -25.85 -16.85 -12.08
C GLY A 59 -25.17 -17.73 -11.03
N LEU A 60 -24.14 -18.51 -11.39
CA LEU A 60 -23.37 -19.27 -10.42
C LEU A 60 -22.45 -18.32 -9.64
N THR A 61 -22.77 -18.14 -8.36
CA THR A 61 -21.99 -17.30 -7.46
C THR A 61 -21.72 -17.99 -6.14
N ALA A 62 -20.56 -17.73 -5.57
CA ALA A 62 -20.23 -18.06 -4.19
C ALA A 62 -19.88 -16.78 -3.44
N THR A 63 -20.18 -16.74 -2.14
CA THR A 63 -19.96 -15.56 -1.30
C THR A 63 -19.14 -15.93 -0.07
N ASP A 64 -18.20 -15.06 0.29
CA ASP A 64 -17.41 -15.16 1.51
C ASP A 64 -17.21 -13.76 2.11
N SER A 65 -16.79 -13.69 3.37
CA SER A 65 -16.51 -12.44 4.06
C SER A 65 -15.17 -12.46 4.77
N PHE A 66 -14.50 -11.32 4.79
CA PHE A 66 -13.25 -11.14 5.51
C PHE A 66 -13.19 -9.74 6.12
N THR A 67 -12.35 -9.60 7.15
CA THR A 67 -12.12 -8.34 7.83
C THR A 67 -10.67 -7.91 7.64
N VAL A 68 -10.45 -6.64 7.31
CA VAL A 68 -9.12 -6.02 7.31
C VAL A 68 -9.01 -5.11 8.53
N GLU A 69 -8.04 -5.41 9.38
CA GLU A 69 -7.72 -4.57 10.53
C GLU A 69 -6.57 -3.61 10.17
N VAL A 70 -6.88 -2.32 10.10
CA VAL A 70 -5.88 -1.26 9.90
C VAL A 70 -5.37 -0.80 11.25
N LYS A 71 -4.08 -1.03 11.52
CA LYS A 71 -3.40 -0.63 12.75
C LYS A 71 -2.55 0.61 12.53
N ARG A 72 -2.26 1.34 13.61
CA ARG A 72 -1.16 2.30 13.59
C ARG A 72 0.14 1.50 13.45
N ALA A 73 0.98 1.91 12.52
CA ALA A 73 2.32 1.35 12.39
C ALA A 73 3.21 2.02 13.44
N ASP A 74 3.37 1.38 14.60
CA ASP A 74 4.35 1.80 15.61
C ASP A 74 5.77 1.37 15.19
N GLU A 75 5.85 0.31 14.37
CA GLU A 75 7.08 -0.18 13.77
C GLU A 75 7.07 -0.03 12.24
N LYS A 76 8.22 0.32 11.67
CA LYS A 76 8.42 0.35 10.22
C LYS A 76 8.47 -1.09 9.65
N PRO A 77 8.01 -1.32 8.41
CA PRO A 77 8.07 -2.64 7.78
C PRO A 77 9.48 -3.24 7.85
N GLN A 78 9.56 -4.54 8.06
CA GLN A 78 10.81 -5.30 7.96
C GLN A 78 10.96 -5.81 6.53
N SER A 79 12.19 -5.79 5.99
CA SER A 79 12.45 -6.35 4.67
C SER A 79 12.44 -7.87 4.72
N LYS A 80 11.89 -8.51 3.70
CA LYS A 80 11.99 -9.95 3.50
C LYS A 80 13.36 -10.38 3.00
N TYR A 81 14.13 -9.45 2.43
CA TYR A 81 15.42 -9.71 1.80
C TYR A 81 16.61 -9.52 2.77
N GLY A 82 16.35 -9.11 4.01
CA GLY A 82 17.37 -8.96 5.03
C GLY A 82 16.83 -8.36 6.33
N THR A 83 17.47 -8.71 7.44
CA THR A 83 17.12 -8.17 8.77
C THR A 83 18.36 -7.59 9.42
N CYS A 84 18.28 -6.33 9.86
CA CYS A 84 19.29 -5.75 10.73
C CYS A 84 19.08 -6.26 12.17
N LEU A 85 20.17 -6.47 12.91
CA LEU A 85 20.08 -6.79 14.34
C LEU A 85 19.47 -5.61 15.11
N ARG A 86 18.88 -5.86 16.28
CA ARG A 86 18.11 -4.86 17.05
C ARG A 86 18.86 -3.55 17.37
N ASN A 87 20.19 -3.56 17.32
CA ASN A 87 21.04 -2.41 17.62
C ASN A 87 21.72 -1.81 16.38
N GLU A 88 21.46 -2.35 15.20
CA GLU A 88 22.03 -1.85 13.95
C GLU A 88 21.14 -0.77 13.34
N ASN A 89 21.78 0.24 12.78
CA ASN A 89 21.09 1.27 12.02
C ASN A 89 20.60 0.69 10.70
N ARG A 90 19.35 0.96 10.34
CA ARG A 90 18.78 0.56 9.05
C ARG A 90 19.11 1.61 8.00
N LEU A 91 19.69 1.19 6.89
CA LEU A 91 19.85 2.00 5.70
C LEU A 91 18.52 2.04 4.94
N GLN A 92 18.02 3.24 4.71
CA GLN A 92 16.75 3.47 4.03
C GLN A 92 16.97 4.29 2.75
N LEU A 93 16.43 3.81 1.65
CA LEU A 93 16.21 4.62 0.46
C LEU A 93 14.94 5.44 0.67
N VAL A 94 15.02 6.75 0.43
CA VAL A 94 13.89 7.68 0.57
C VAL A 94 13.68 8.44 -0.73
N ILE A 95 12.49 8.33 -1.31
CA ILE A 95 12.07 9.05 -2.52
C ILE A 95 11.08 10.14 -2.11
N LEU A 96 11.41 11.40 -2.40
CA LEU A 96 10.57 12.55 -2.04
C LEU A 96 9.60 12.92 -3.17
N ILE A 97 8.34 13.09 -2.80
CA ILE A 97 7.24 13.44 -3.69
C ILE A 97 6.67 14.80 -3.28
N ASP A 98 6.63 15.73 -4.23
CA ASP A 98 6.05 17.07 -4.07
C ASP A 98 4.51 17.01 -4.05
N GLY A 99 3.96 16.66 -2.89
CA GLY A 99 2.53 16.50 -2.69
C GLY A 99 2.19 16.06 -1.28
N ALA A 100 1.08 16.57 -0.74
CA ALA A 100 0.56 16.11 0.54
C ALA A 100 -0.03 14.69 0.43
N PHE A 101 0.33 13.79 1.34
CA PHE A 101 -0.08 12.37 1.30
C PHE A 101 -1.61 12.17 1.18
N HIS A 102 -2.39 13.01 1.86
CA HIS A 102 -3.86 13.01 1.82
C HIS A 102 -4.47 13.58 0.54
N ARG A 103 -3.69 14.31 -0.28
CA ARG A 103 -4.10 14.80 -1.59
C ARG A 103 -3.70 13.86 -2.73
N ILE A 104 -2.84 12.87 -2.47
CA ILE A 104 -2.52 11.80 -3.42
C ILE A 104 -3.65 10.77 -3.38
N SER A 105 -4.30 10.54 -4.51
CA SER A 105 -5.39 9.55 -4.58
C SER A 105 -4.87 8.15 -4.24
N HIS A 106 -5.70 7.29 -3.63
CA HIS A 106 -5.31 5.92 -3.31
C HIS A 106 -4.81 5.13 -4.51
N ARG A 107 -5.44 5.32 -5.68
CA ARG A 107 -5.00 4.68 -6.92
C ARG A 107 -3.57 5.08 -7.26
N GLN A 108 -3.22 6.36 -7.10
CA GLN A 108 -1.85 6.83 -7.32
C GLN A 108 -0.89 6.30 -6.25
N ARG A 109 -1.29 6.25 -4.98
CA ARG A 109 -0.45 5.67 -3.91
C ARG A 109 -0.10 4.21 -4.19
N ILE A 110 -1.12 3.38 -4.46
CA ILE A 110 -0.95 1.96 -4.78
C ILE A 110 -0.12 1.80 -6.05
N ARG A 111 -0.45 2.53 -7.12
CA ARG A 111 0.27 2.45 -8.40
C ARG A 111 1.74 2.82 -8.25
N ALA A 112 2.07 3.88 -7.51
CA ALA A 112 3.45 4.30 -7.31
C ALA A 112 4.29 3.22 -6.62
N LEU A 113 3.75 2.59 -5.55
CA LEU A 113 4.45 1.50 -4.87
C LEU A 113 4.63 0.28 -5.79
N MET A 114 3.58 -0.11 -6.53
CA MET A 114 3.64 -1.25 -7.44
C MET A 114 4.59 -1.05 -8.62
N GLU A 115 4.60 0.15 -9.23
CA GLU A 115 5.51 0.48 -10.34
C GLU A 115 6.98 0.52 -9.88
N LEU A 116 7.24 1.05 -8.68
CA LEU A 116 8.59 1.02 -8.10
C LEU A 116 9.05 -0.40 -7.76
N ALA A 117 8.19 -1.19 -7.13
CA ALA A 117 8.47 -2.57 -6.82
C ALA A 117 8.78 -3.39 -8.08
N HIS A 118 7.97 -3.22 -9.13
CA HIS A 118 8.23 -3.82 -10.43
C HIS A 118 9.58 -3.38 -11.03
N PHE A 119 9.88 -2.08 -11.01
CA PHE A 119 11.12 -1.53 -11.53
C PHE A 119 12.36 -2.07 -10.79
N MET A 120 12.27 -2.23 -9.46
CA MET A 120 13.36 -2.73 -8.62
C MET A 120 13.41 -4.25 -8.50
N ALA A 121 12.47 -4.97 -9.11
CA ALA A 121 12.28 -6.42 -8.97
C ALA A 121 12.14 -6.87 -7.50
N LEU A 122 11.37 -6.11 -6.72
CA LEU A 122 11.06 -6.38 -5.30
C LEU A 122 9.55 -6.58 -5.12
N ASP A 123 9.17 -7.15 -3.98
CA ASP A 123 7.76 -7.22 -3.58
C ASP A 123 7.20 -5.83 -3.23
N GLY A 124 5.91 -5.61 -3.52
CA GLY A 124 5.26 -4.32 -3.28
C GLY A 124 5.13 -3.92 -1.81
N ASP A 125 5.16 -4.89 -0.90
CA ASP A 125 5.09 -4.67 0.55
C ASP A 125 6.45 -4.33 1.19
N GLU A 126 7.54 -4.32 0.41
CA GLU A 126 8.84 -3.76 0.84
C GLU A 126 8.81 -2.23 0.92
N PHE A 127 7.88 -1.59 0.21
CA PHE A 127 7.76 -0.14 0.14
C PHE A 127 6.62 0.36 1.00
N TRP A 128 6.84 1.48 1.68
CA TRP A 128 5.76 2.20 2.37
C TRP A 128 5.80 3.68 2.06
N MET A 129 4.68 4.35 2.27
CA MET A 129 4.49 5.77 1.97
C MET A 129 3.88 6.50 3.16
N GLU A 130 4.44 7.65 3.51
CA GLU A 130 3.93 8.48 4.60
C GLU A 130 4.24 9.98 4.39
N PRO A 131 3.54 10.91 5.09
CA PRO A 131 3.92 12.31 5.10
C PRO A 131 5.36 12.50 5.58
N TYR A 132 6.17 13.22 4.80
CA TYR A 132 7.56 13.45 5.11
C TYR A 132 7.72 14.58 6.13
N LYS A 133 8.44 14.32 7.21
CA LYS A 133 8.77 15.31 8.25
C LYS A 133 10.23 15.73 8.12
N LEU A 134 10.48 17.00 7.81
CA LEU A 134 11.84 17.52 7.61
C LEU A 134 12.71 17.38 8.87
N GLU A 135 12.11 17.50 10.05
CA GLU A 135 12.78 17.33 11.35
C GLU A 135 13.36 15.92 11.51
N SER A 136 12.66 14.89 11.00
CA SER A 136 13.17 13.51 11.04
C SER A 136 14.38 13.33 10.11
N ALA A 137 14.49 14.12 9.05
CA ALA A 137 15.63 14.06 8.13
C ALA A 137 16.92 14.59 8.77
N GLN A 138 16.81 15.59 9.66
CA GLN A 138 17.97 16.18 10.33
C GLN A 138 18.64 15.20 11.32
N SER A 139 17.88 14.23 11.82
CA SER A 139 18.42 13.15 12.67
C SER A 139 19.08 12.00 11.89
N HIS A 140 19.01 12.00 10.56
CA HIS A 140 19.54 10.91 9.73
C HIS A 140 20.77 11.37 8.94
N MET A 141 21.80 10.51 8.89
CA MET A 141 22.94 10.70 8.00
C MET A 141 22.55 10.34 6.57
N VAL A 142 22.81 11.25 5.63
CA VAL A 142 22.60 11.01 4.20
C VAL A 142 23.92 10.56 3.58
N LEU A 143 24.01 9.29 3.18
CA LEU A 143 25.20 8.73 2.53
C LEU A 143 25.26 9.15 1.05
N MET A 144 24.13 9.09 0.37
CA MET A 144 24.00 9.41 -1.05
C MET A 144 22.69 10.15 -1.30
N SER A 145 22.72 11.11 -2.21
CA SER A 145 21.53 11.81 -2.68
C SER A 145 21.64 12.09 -4.17
N GLY A 146 20.50 12.25 -4.84
CA GLY A 146 20.42 12.57 -6.25
C GLY A 146 19.24 13.48 -6.54
N PRO A 147 19.30 14.29 -7.61
CA PRO A 147 18.20 15.15 -8.00
C PRO A 147 17.02 14.33 -8.52
N GLY A 148 15.81 14.78 -8.17
CA GLY A 148 14.57 14.31 -8.79
C GLY A 148 14.21 15.10 -10.05
N THR A 149 13.02 14.85 -10.59
CA THR A 149 12.49 15.54 -11.79
C THR A 149 11.73 16.83 -11.49
N THR A 150 11.45 17.12 -10.21
CA THR A 150 10.69 18.31 -9.79
C THR A 150 11.48 19.58 -10.03
N LYS A 151 11.05 20.40 -11.01
CA LYS A 151 11.67 21.68 -11.35
C LYS A 151 11.27 22.83 -10.41
N ARG A 152 10.03 22.79 -9.90
CA ARG A 152 9.47 23.78 -8.96
C ARG A 152 8.53 23.09 -8.00
N ARG A 153 8.66 23.39 -6.71
CA ARG A 153 7.78 22.90 -5.66
C ARG A 153 6.38 23.50 -5.82
N ARG A 154 5.36 22.65 -5.82
CA ARG A 154 3.94 23.01 -5.96
C ARG A 154 3.15 22.80 -4.67
N SER A 155 3.63 21.92 -3.79
CA SER A 155 2.96 21.57 -2.55
C SER A 155 3.78 22.06 -1.34
N GLU A 156 3.09 22.62 -0.35
CA GLU A 156 3.69 22.99 0.94
C GLU A 156 4.06 21.77 1.78
N ALA A 157 3.49 20.61 1.46
CA ALA A 157 3.79 19.33 2.10
C ALA A 157 4.47 18.36 1.14
N THR A 158 5.32 17.49 1.70
CA THR A 158 6.06 16.45 0.99
C THR A 158 5.59 15.09 1.48
N THR A 159 5.52 14.13 0.57
CA THR A 159 5.31 12.71 0.89
C THR A 159 6.60 11.97 0.60
N ALA A 160 6.93 10.96 1.39
CA ALA A 160 8.07 10.10 1.13
C ALA A 160 7.61 8.66 0.87
N ILE A 161 8.26 8.02 -0.11
CA ILE A 161 8.28 6.57 -0.25
C ILE A 161 9.60 6.09 0.33
N TYR A 162 9.53 5.04 1.14
CA TYR A 162 10.68 4.44 1.79
C TYR A 162 10.84 2.98 1.38
N LEU A 163 12.09 2.52 1.39
CA LEU A 163 12.50 1.14 1.20
C LEU A 163 13.69 0.87 2.12
N ASN A 164 13.71 -0.26 2.83
CA ASN A 164 14.92 -0.70 3.54
C ASN A 164 15.89 -1.34 2.54
N VAL A 165 17.16 -0.97 2.59
CA VAL A 165 18.19 -1.46 1.65
C VAL A 165 19.43 -2.03 2.33
N GLY A 166 19.46 -2.05 3.67
CA GLY A 166 20.55 -2.61 4.47
C GLY A 166 20.40 -2.31 5.95
#